data_AF-A0A392TDM4-F1
#
_entry.id   AF-A0A392TDM4-F1
#
_cell.length_a   1.000
_cell.length_b   1.000
_cell.length_c   1.000
_cell.angle_alpha   90.00
_cell.angle_beta   90.00
_cell.angle_gamma   90.00
#
_symmetry.space_group_name_H-M   'P 1'
#
loop_
_entity.id
_entity.type
_entity.pdbx_description
1 polymer ?
#
loop_
_entity_poly.entity_id
_entity_poly.type
_entity_poly.pdbx_seq_one_letter_code
_entity_poly.pdbx_strand_id
1 'polypeptide(L)' 'MSSKEVRESLKEQADIFAMFASLKLEGGVKMDELPVVCEFPDVFPEDVSDVPPEREVEFTIDL' A
#
# COMPACT_ATOMS: atom_id res chain seq x y z
N MET A 1 16.42 -6.79 19.54
CA MET A 1 15.95 -6.91 18.15
C MET A 1 16.69 -5.90 17.30
N SER A 2 17.29 -6.33 16.20
CA SER A 2 18.03 -5.51 15.24
C SER A 2 17.09 -4.91 14.20
N SER A 3 17.44 -3.73 13.67
CA SER A 3 16.70 -3.11 12.56
C SER A 3 16.60 -4.02 11.32
N LYS A 4 17.54 -4.96 11.16
CA LYS A 4 17.52 -5.97 10.09
C LYS A 4 16.39 -6.98 10.30
N GLU A 5 16.24 -7.50 11.51
CA GLU A 5 15.18 -8.45 11.89
C GLU A 5 13.80 -7.80 11.74
N VAL A 6 13.64 -6.56 12.22
CA VAL A 6 12.37 -5.81 12.08
C VAL A 6 11.95 -5.68 10.61
N ARG A 7 12.89 -5.35 9.73
CA ARG A 7 12.60 -5.19 8.30
C ARG A 7 12.28 -6.51 7.61
N GLU A 8 12.94 -7.60 8.03
CA GLU A 8 12.66 -8.94 7.52
C GLU A 8 11.24 -9.39 7.90
N SER A 9 10.85 -9.21 9.17
CA SER A 9 9.49 -9.52 9.64
C SER A 9 8.41 -8.70 8.92
N LEU A 10 8.66 -7.40 8.69
CA LEU A 10 7.73 -6.57 7.92
C LEU A 10 7.59 -7.03 6.47
N LYS A 11 8.67 -7.53 5.86
CA LYS A 11 8.63 -8.06 4.50
C LYS A 11 7.85 -9.37 4.43
N GLU A 12 8.08 -10.28 5.35
CA GLU A 12 7.31 -11.53 5.47
C GLU A 12 5.81 -11.24 5.67
N GLN A 13 5.48 -10.27 6.52
CA GLN A 13 4.10 -9.84 6.73
C GLN A 13 3.46 -9.27 5.45
N ALA A 14 4.21 -8.48 4.67
CA ALA A 14 3.73 -7.93 3.40
C ALA A 14 3.48 -9.04 2.35
N ASP A 15 4.38 -10.02 2.26
CA ASP A 15 4.26 -11.13 1.33
C ASP A 15 3.04 -12.02 1.67
N ILE A 16 2.81 -12.31 2.95
CA ILE A 16 1.62 -13.04 3.43
C ILE A 16 0.33 -12.27 3.11
N PHE A 17 0.33 -10.96 3.34
CA PHE A 17 -0.83 -10.12 3.05
C PHE A 17 -1.15 -10.10 1.55
N ALA A 18 -0.14 -9.99 0.69
CA ALA A 18 -0.31 -10.03 -0.77
C ALA A 18 -0.90 -11.37 -1.25
N MET A 19 -0.43 -12.49 -0.69
CA MET A 19 -0.99 -13.81 -0.99
C MET A 19 -2.47 -13.90 -0.59
N PHE A 20 -2.81 -13.43 0.61
CA PHE A 20 -4.20 -13.44 1.11
C PHE A 20 -5.13 -12.54 0.29
N ALA A 21 -4.67 -11.33 -0.06
CA ALA A 21 -5.39 -10.42 -0.94
C ALA A 21 -5.63 -11.04 -2.32
N SER A 22 -4.63 -11.70 -2.90
CA SER A 22 -4.76 -12.40 -4.19
C SER A 22 -5.77 -13.54 -4.15
N LEU A 23 -5.74 -14.36 -3.09
CA LEU A 23 -6.71 -15.44 -2.87
C LEU A 23 -8.15 -14.90 -2.73
N LYS A 24 -8.33 -13.77 -2.04
CA LYS A 24 -9.63 -13.11 -1.93
C LYS A 24 -10.12 -12.53 -3.26
N LEU A 25 -9.21 -11.92 -4.02
CA LEU A 25 -9.51 -11.36 -5.34
C LEU A 25 -9.97 -12.44 -6.33
N GLU A 26 -9.31 -13.61 -6.32
CA GLU A 26 -9.70 -14.76 -7.15
C GLU A 26 -11.10 -15.31 -6.77
N GLY A 27 -11.50 -15.18 -5.50
CA GLY A 27 -12.83 -15.54 -5.00
C GLY A 27 -13.96 -14.58 -5.37
N GLY A 28 -13.70 -13.52 -6.15
CA GLY A 28 -14.68 -12.53 -6.55
C GLY A 28 -15.01 -11.48 -5.49
N VAL A 29 -14.21 -11.39 -4.42
CA VAL A 29 -14.30 -10.30 -3.44
C VAL A 29 -13.87 -9.02 -4.13
N LYS A 30 -14.74 -8.01 -4.12
CA LYS A 30 -14.45 -6.69 -4.69
C LYS A 30 -13.38 -6.02 -3.84
N MET A 31 -12.44 -5.31 -4.47
CA MET A 31 -11.35 -4.63 -3.77
C MET A 31 -11.88 -3.67 -2.67
N ASP A 32 -13.05 -3.10 -2.91
CA ASP A 32 -13.79 -2.20 -2.01
C ASP A 32 -14.30 -2.87 -0.73
N GLU A 33 -14.30 -4.21 -0.66
CA GLU A 33 -14.72 -5.00 0.51
C GLU A 33 -13.54 -5.38 1.42
N LEU A 34 -12.30 -5.07 1.02
CA LEU A 34 -11.14 -5.24 1.87
C LEU A 34 -11.17 -4.17 2.97
N PRO A 35 -11.11 -4.53 4.27
CA PRO A 35 -11.22 -3.57 5.37
C PRO A 35 -10.26 -2.38 5.26
N VAL A 36 -9.02 -2.64 4.77
CA VAL A 36 -8.01 -1.59 4.52
C VAL A 36 -8.43 -0.59 3.44
N VAL A 37 -9.22 -1.02 2.45
CA VAL A 37 -9.75 -0.15 1.40
C VAL A 37 -10.98 0.59 1.92
N CYS A 38 -11.85 -0.08 2.69
CA CYS A 38 -13.03 0.54 3.30
C CYS A 38 -12.70 1.64 4.32
N GLU A 39 -11.56 1.53 5.02
CA GLU A 39 -11.09 2.53 5.99
C GLU A 39 -10.59 3.82 5.32
N PHE A 40 -10.28 3.75 4.02
CA PHE A 40 -9.68 4.85 3.25
C PHE A 40 -10.40 5.06 1.90
N PRO A 41 -11.72 5.28 1.89
CA PRO A 41 -12.51 5.38 0.66
C PRO A 41 -12.12 6.60 -0.19
N ASP A 42 -11.56 7.64 0.43
CA ASP A 42 -11.12 8.87 -0.24
C ASP A 42 -9.68 8.80 -0.80
N VAL A 43 -8.93 7.74 -0.50
CA VAL A 43 -7.50 7.61 -0.86
C VAL A 43 -7.30 6.93 -2.21
N PHE A 44 -8.28 6.14 -2.63
CA PHE A 44 -8.32 5.48 -3.94
C PHE A 44 -9.64 5.79 -4.68
N PRO A 45 -9.93 7.07 -5.01
CA PRO A 45 -11.08 7.37 -5.85
C PRO A 45 -11.00 6.62 -7.18
N GLU A 46 -12.10 6.16 -7.77
CA GLU A 46 -12.09 5.49 -9.09
C GLU A 46 -11.45 6.37 -10.19
N ASP A 47 -11.33 7.68 -9.95
CA ASP A 47 -10.76 8.70 -10.82
C ASP A 47 -9.28 9.04 -10.54
N VAL A 48 -8.54 8.32 -9.67
CA VAL A 48 -7.09 8.56 -9.57
C VAL A 48 -6.43 8.09 -10.86
N SER A 49 -5.92 9.02 -11.67
CA SER A 49 -4.95 8.65 -12.70
C SER A 49 -3.78 7.97 -11.99
N ASP A 50 -3.37 6.78 -12.45
CA ASP A 50 -2.36 5.87 -11.87
C ASP A 50 -1.02 6.51 -11.44
N VAL A 51 -0.80 7.78 -11.80
CA VAL A 51 0.39 8.54 -11.50
C VAL A 51 -0.01 9.72 -10.61
N PRO A 52 0.51 9.84 -9.37
CA PRO A 52 0.39 11.11 -8.66
C PRO A 52 0.96 12.21 -9.56
N PRO A 53 0.30 13.37 -9.70
CA PRO A 53 0.81 14.45 -10.56
C PRO A 53 2.28 14.72 -10.26
N GLU A 54 3.09 15.06 -11.27
CA GLU A 54 4.49 15.45 -11.03
C GLU A 54 4.53 16.49 -9.91
N ARG A 55 5.06 16.11 -8.74
CA ARG A 55 5.18 17.01 -7.59
C ARG A 55 6.60 17.55 -7.58
N GLU A 56 6.74 18.86 -7.69
CA GLU A 56 8.02 19.51 -7.48
C GLU A 56 8.41 19.32 -6.01
N VAL A 57 9.57 18.72 -5.76
CA VAL A 57 10.13 18.55 -4.42
C VAL A 57 11.10 19.70 -4.18
N GLU A 58 10.70 20.67 -3.36
CA GLU A 58 11.61 21.71 -2.87
C GLU A 58 12.44 21.15 -1.71
N PHE A 59 13.75 21.09 -1.88
CA PHE A 59 14.68 20.71 -0.82
C PHE A 59 15.66 21.84 -0.53
N THR A 60 15.92 22.08 0.75
CA THR A 60 16.94 23.03 1.21
C THR A 60 18.23 22.26 1.46
N ILE A 61 19.34 22.70 0.85
CA ILE A 61 20.69 22.25 1.21
C ILE A 61 21.29 23.30 2.13
N ASP A 62 21.60 22.91 3.36
CA ASP A 62 22.44 23.70 4.27
C ASP A 62 23.91 23.25 4.08
N LEU A 63 24.83 24.20 3.89
CA LEU A 63 26.23 23.95 3.53
C LEU A 63 27.15 23.89 4.75
#